data_AF-B7ECP1-F1
#
_entry.id   AF-B7ECP1-F1
#
_cell.length_a   1.000
_cell.length_b   1.000
_cell.length_c   1.000
_cell.angle_alpha   90.00
_cell.angle_beta   90.00
_cell.angle_gamma   90.00
#
_symmetry.space_group_name_H-M   'P 1'
#
loop_
_entity.id
_entity.type
_entity.pdbx_description
1 polymer ?
#
loop_
_entity_poly.entity_id
_entity_poly.type
_entity_poly.pdbx_seq_one_letter_code
_entity_poly.pdbx_strand_id
1 'polypeptide(L)'
;MGGGCKGSDIGALQTHDRNRHLSRLVAADFSLGGLGGISTSSTGLYYTEIGIGTPAMEYYVQVDTGSSAFWVNCIPCKQCPRKSDILKKLTLYDPRSSVS
;
A
#
# COMPACT_ATOMS: atom_id res chain seq x y z
N MET A 1 33.48 4.76 29.72
CA MET A 1 32.54 5.89 29.89
C MET A 1 31.50 5.76 28.81
N GLY A 2 30.33 5.21 29.16
CA GLY A 2 29.29 4.85 28.20
C GLY A 2 28.52 6.06 27.70
N GLY A 3 28.46 6.24 26.38
CA GLY A 3 27.61 7.23 25.74
C GLY A 3 26.14 6.80 25.85
N GLY A 4 25.39 7.46 26.73
CA GLY A 4 23.95 7.26 26.85
C GLY A 4 23.22 7.80 25.62
N CYS A 5 22.31 6.99 25.07
CA CYS A 5 21.35 7.45 24.07
C CYS A 5 20.52 8.58 24.68
N LYS A 6 20.76 9.84 24.27
CA LYS A 6 19.89 10.97 24.63
C LYS A 6 18.48 10.63 24.18
N GLY A 7 17.54 10.54 25.13
CA GLY A 7 16.13 10.36 24.84
C GLY A 7 15.66 11.46 23.89
N SER A 8 15.03 11.07 22.79
CA SER A 8 14.48 11.99 21.80
C SER A 8 13.52 12.98 22.47
N ASP A 9 13.63 14.26 22.14
CA ASP A 9 12.71 15.30 22.60
C ASP A 9 11.28 14.96 22.16
N ILE A 10 10.42 14.65 23.12
CA ILE A 10 9.04 14.23 22.88
C ILE A 10 8.25 15.30 22.10
N GLY A 11 8.59 16.58 22.27
CA GLY A 11 7.97 17.68 21.54
C GLY A 11 8.36 17.71 20.06
N ALA A 12 9.59 17.32 19.74
CA ALA A 12 10.05 17.17 18.36
C ALA A 12 9.35 16.00 17.66
N LEU A 13 9.16 14.88 18.35
CA LEU A 13 8.40 13.72 17.84
C LEU A 13 6.92 14.07 17.61
N GLN A 14 6.27 14.74 18.56
CA GLN A 14 4.88 15.19 18.40
C GLN A 14 4.70 16.18 17.24
N THR A 15 5.66 17.10 17.04
CA THR A 15 5.61 18.05 15.93
C THR A 15 5.80 17.36 14.59
N HIS A 16 6.73 16.39 14.52
CA HIS A 16 6.91 15.54 13.35
C HIS A 16 5.61 14.79 13.00
N ASP A 17 5.00 14.12 13.99
CA ASP A 17 3.78 13.34 13.78
C ASP A 17 2.60 14.22 13.37
N ARG A 18 2.44 15.39 14.02
CA ARG A 18 1.44 16.39 13.60
C ARG A 18 1.63 16.77 12.14
N ASN A 19 2.86 17.08 11.72
CA ASN A 19 3.14 17.46 10.34
C ASN A 19 2.84 16.34 9.35
N ARG A 20 3.09 15.07 9.72
CA ARG A 20 2.68 13.89 8.94
C ARG A 20 1.15 13.76 8.85
N HIS A 21 0.42 14.10 9.91
CA HIS A 21 -1.04 14.00 9.97
C HIS A 21 -1.78 15.22 9.41
N LEU A 22 -1.09 16.31 9.04
CA LEU A 22 -1.69 17.51 8.43
C LEU A 22 -2.19 17.29 7.00
N SER A 23 -1.70 16.26 6.30
CA SER A 23 -2.40 15.72 5.13
C SER A 23 -3.63 14.99 5.64
N ARG A 24 -4.83 15.55 5.42
CA ARG A 24 -6.11 14.95 5.82
C ARG A 24 -6.15 13.49 5.37
N LEU A 25 -5.91 12.57 6.29
CA LEU A 25 -6.13 11.15 6.06
C LEU A 25 -7.65 10.97 6.08
N VAL A 26 -8.27 10.88 4.91
CA VAL A 26 -9.63 10.35 4.82
C VAL A 26 -9.51 8.88 5.19
N ALA A 27 -10.15 8.49 6.30
CA ALA A 27 -10.31 7.09 6.62
C ALA A 27 -11.12 6.45 5.47
N ALA A 28 -10.50 5.49 4.78
CA ALA A 28 -11.18 4.68 3.79
C ALA A 28 -11.47 3.32 4.43
N ASP A 29 -12.74 2.93 4.46
CA ASP A 29 -13.13 1.57 4.83
C ASP A 29 -12.98 0.69 3.60
N PHE A 30 -12.13 -0.32 3.69
CA PHE A 30 -11.91 -1.31 2.65
C PHE A 30 -12.04 -2.71 3.21
N SER A 31 -12.66 -3.60 2.45
CA SER A 31 -12.80 -5.00 2.82
C SER A 31 -11.43 -5.66 2.83
N LEU A 32 -11.01 -6.06 4.03
CA LEU A 32 -9.79 -6.84 4.24
C LEU A 32 -10.11 -8.32 4.04
N GLY A 33 -9.39 -8.96 3.12
CA GLY A 33 -9.57 -10.39 2.87
C GLY A 33 -9.44 -10.75 1.41
N GLY A 34 -8.70 -11.84 1.17
CA GLY A 34 -8.55 -12.57 -0.09
C GLY A 34 -9.77 -12.60 -1.00
N LEU A 35 -9.55 -12.61 -2.32
CA LEU A 35 -10.44 -13.33 -3.26
C LEU A 35 -10.70 -14.75 -2.71
N GLY A 36 -11.85 -14.95 -2.06
CA GLY A 36 -12.53 -16.23 -1.80
C GLY A 36 -11.67 -17.45 -1.42
N GLY A 37 -10.58 -17.31 -0.66
CA GLY A 37 -9.78 -18.47 -0.24
C GLY A 37 -8.28 -18.26 -0.01
N ILE A 38 -7.73 -17.07 -0.28
CA ILE A 38 -6.36 -16.74 0.11
C ILE A 38 -6.33 -16.55 1.63
N SER A 39 -5.86 -17.57 2.35
CA SER A 39 -5.70 -17.52 3.79
C SER A 39 -4.57 -16.55 4.15
N THR A 40 -4.95 -15.35 4.58
CA THR A 40 -4.08 -14.39 5.30
C THR A 40 -3.34 -15.06 6.48
N SER A 41 -3.87 -16.20 6.94
CA SER A 41 -3.41 -17.00 8.07
C SER A 41 -2.02 -17.62 7.94
N SER A 42 -1.52 -17.88 6.72
CA SER A 42 -0.23 -18.58 6.55
C SER A 42 0.96 -17.64 6.31
N THR A 43 0.74 -16.47 5.72
CA THR A 43 1.78 -15.48 5.39
C THR A 43 1.72 -14.23 6.27
N GLY A 44 0.63 -14.00 7.00
CA GLY A 44 0.42 -12.77 7.78
C GLY A 44 0.21 -11.52 6.93
N LEU A 45 0.01 -11.67 5.62
CA LEU A 45 -0.16 -10.58 4.68
C LEU A 45 -1.64 -10.28 4.47
N TYR A 46 -1.98 -8.99 4.51
CA TYR A 46 -3.34 -8.51 4.30
C TYR A 46 -3.42 -7.85 2.93
N TYR A 47 -4.54 -8.12 2.25
CA TYR A 47 -4.80 -7.59 0.92
C TYR A 47 -6.21 -7.03 0.85
N THR A 48 -6.39 -6.10 -0.08
CA THR A 48 -7.67 -5.49 -0.38
C THR A 48 -7.77 -5.17 -1.87
N GLU A 49 -9.00 -4.93 -2.34
CA GLU A 49 -9.30 -4.52 -3.70
C GLU A 49 -9.57 -3.01 -3.73
N ILE A 50 -8.94 -2.31 -4.67
CA ILE A 50 -9.13 -0.87 -4.87
C ILE A 50 -9.28 -0.54 -6.35
N GLY A 51 -10.13 0.45 -6.64
CA GLY A 51 -10.26 1.04 -7.96
C GLY A 51 -9.23 2.14 -8.19
N ILE A 52 -8.46 2.06 -9.29
CA ILE A 52 -7.49 3.09 -9.69
C ILE A 52 -7.81 3.58 -11.10
N GLY A 53 -7.76 4.90 -11.27
CA GLY A 53 -7.97 5.59 -12.55
C GLY A 53 -9.42 5.96 -12.81
N THR A 54 -9.64 6.57 -13.97
CA THR A 54 -10.96 6.97 -14.45
C THR A 54 -11.10 6.50 -15.91
N PRO A 55 -12.02 5.58 -16.25
CA PRO A 55 -12.86 4.82 -15.32
C PRO A 55 -12.01 3.92 -14.40
N ALA A 56 -12.55 3.62 -13.22
CA ALA A 56 -11.86 2.81 -12.22
C ALA A 56 -11.60 1.39 -12.75
N MET A 57 -10.35 0.94 -12.60
CA MET A 57 -9.93 -0.44 -12.81
C MET A 57 -9.58 -1.06 -11.47
N GLU A 58 -9.99 -2.30 -11.22
CA GLU A 58 -9.78 -2.96 -9.93
C GLU A 58 -8.39 -3.59 -9.81
N TYR A 59 -7.74 -3.34 -8.68
CA TYR A 59 -6.42 -3.84 -8.33
C TYR A 59 -6.44 -4.50 -6.96
N TYR A 60 -5.82 -5.67 -6.88
CA TYR A 60 -5.63 -6.37 -5.63
C TYR A 60 -4.25 -6.01 -5.06
N VAL A 61 -4.23 -5.30 -3.93
CA VAL A 61 -3.02 -4.69 -3.36
C VAL A 61 -2.76 -5.16 -1.93
N GLN A 62 -1.50 -5.18 -1.53
CA GLN A 62 -1.11 -5.47 -0.16
C GLN A 62 -1.28 -4.22 0.72
N VAL A 63 -1.79 -4.41 1.93
CA VAL A 63 -1.87 -3.36 2.94
C VAL A 63 -0.58 -3.38 3.77
N ASP A 64 0.23 -2.33 3.65
CA ASP A 64 1.50 -2.15 4.37
C ASP A 64 1.49 -0.81 5.13
N THR A 65 1.20 -0.87 6.43
CA THR A 65 1.21 0.31 7.31
C THR A 65 2.62 0.75 7.72
N GLY A 66 3.64 -0.06 7.42
CA GLY A 66 5.04 0.21 7.72
C GLY A 66 5.74 1.09 6.68
N SER A 67 5.08 1.41 5.56
CA SER A 67 5.62 2.27 4.50
C SER A 67 4.71 3.47 4.19
N SER A 68 5.21 4.39 3.36
CA SER A 68 4.48 5.57 2.88
C SER A 68 4.33 5.60 1.36
N ALA A 69 4.81 4.56 0.66
CA ALA A 69 4.80 4.49 -0.79
C ALA A 69 3.72 3.52 -1.25
N PHE A 70 2.84 3.99 -2.13
CA PHE A 70 1.88 3.15 -2.84
C PHE A 70 2.42 2.79 -4.22
N TRP A 71 2.29 1.52 -4.63
CA TRP A 71 2.79 1.06 -5.92
C TRP A 71 1.92 -0.04 -6.52
N VAL A 72 1.88 -0.08 -7.84
CA VAL A 72 1.27 -1.14 -8.66
C VAL A 72 2.19 -1.47 -9.82
N ASN A 73 2.15 -2.70 -10.32
CA ASN A 73 2.88 -3.07 -11.53
C ASN A 73 2.23 -2.39 -12.74
N CYS A 74 3.03 -1.75 -13.60
CA CYS A 74 2.54 -1.03 -14.77
C CYS A 74 2.95 -1.70 -16.09
N ILE A 75 2.19 -1.46 -17.17
CA ILE A 75 2.44 -2.05 -18.50
C ILE A 75 3.83 -1.77 -19.08
N PRO A 76 4.41 -0.54 -18.96
CA PRO A 76 5.74 -0.26 -19.48
C PRO A 76 6.86 -1.13 -18.88
N CYS A 77 6.59 -1.78 -17.75
CA CYS A 77 7.57 -2.64 -17.10
C CYS A 77 7.80 -3.93 -17.87
N LYS A 78 9.02 -4.10 -18.40
CA LYS A 78 9.40 -5.28 -19.20
C LYS A 78 9.70 -6.52 -18.35
N GLN A 79 10.14 -6.34 -17.11
CA GLN A 79 10.58 -7.42 -16.21
C GLN A 79 9.65 -7.64 -15.01
N CYS A 80 8.48 -6.98 -14.99
CA CYS A 80 7.56 -7.15 -13.87
C CYS A 80 6.84 -8.50 -13.95
N PRO A 81 6.65 -9.17 -12.80
CA PRO A 81 5.81 -10.35 -12.71
C PRO A 81 4.39 -10.09 -13.22
N ARG A 82 3.87 -11.01 -14.03
CA ARG A 82 2.46 -10.98 -14.50
C ARG A 82 1.54 -11.93 -13.71
N LYS A 83 2.14 -12.70 -12.81
CA LYS A 83 1.49 -13.66 -11.92
C LYS A 83 2.15 -13.55 -10.56
N SER A 84 1.42 -13.87 -9.50
CA SER A 84 1.95 -14.07 -8.16
C SER A 84 1.43 -15.40 -7.62
N ASP A 85 2.00 -15.83 -6.50
CA ASP A 85 1.55 -17.04 -5.79
C ASP A 85 0.09 -16.91 -5.31
N ILE A 86 -0.41 -15.67 -5.27
CA ILE A 86 -1.74 -15.30 -4.80
C ILE A 86 -2.71 -15.12 -5.97
N LEU A 87 -2.27 -14.47 -7.04
CA LEU A 87 -3.09 -14.13 -8.20
C LEU A 87 -2.56 -14.82 -9.45
N LYS A 88 -3.39 -15.69 -10.04
CA LYS A 88 -3.09 -16.37 -11.32
C LYS A 88 -2.82 -15.40 -12.48
N LYS A 89 -3.34 -14.17 -12.38
CA LYS A 89 -3.13 -13.07 -13.33
C LYS A 89 -3.12 -11.74 -12.55
N LEU A 90 -2.04 -10.97 -12.67
CA LEU A 90 -2.01 -9.60 -12.16
C LEU A 90 -2.62 -8.64 -13.18
N THR A 91 -3.44 -7.73 -12.68
CA THR A 91 -3.84 -6.52 -13.42
C THR A 91 -2.64 -5.57 -13.45
N LEU A 92 -2.23 -5.15 -14.64
CA LEU A 92 -1.18 -4.15 -14.82
C LEU A 92 -1.81 -2.78 -15.04
N TYR A 93 -1.28 -1.76 -14.37
CA TYR A 93 -1.74 -0.39 -14.53
C TYR A 93 -1.25 0.20 -15.86
N ASP A 94 -2.16 0.77 -16.63
CA ASP A 94 -1.86 1.59 -17.81
C ASP A 94 -2.16 3.05 -17.51
N PRO A 95 -1.14 3.90 -17.30
CA PRO A 95 -1.34 5.32 -17.09
C PRO A 95 -2.06 6.00 -18.26
N ARG A 96 -1.99 5.44 -19.47
CA ARG A 96 -2.60 6.01 -20.68
C ARG A 96 -4.08 5.67 -20.81
N SER A 97 -4.56 4.66 -20.09
CA SER A 97 -5.98 4.27 -20.14
C SER A 97 -6.83 5.02 -19.13
N SER A 98 -6.22 5.77 -18.21
CA SER A 98 -6.94 6.63 -17.27
C SER A 98 -7.09 8.03 -17.86
N VAL A 99 -8.30 8.57 -17.82
CA VAL A 99 -8.52 10.00 -18.07
C VAL A 99 -8.12 10.81 -16.82
N SER A 100 -7.53 11.99 -17.02
CA SER A 100 -7.21 12.96 -15.97
C SER A 100 -8.42 13.78 -15.56
#